data_AF-A0A974ALT4-F1
#
_entry.id   AF-A0A974ALT4-F1
#
_cell.length_a   1.000
_cell.length_b   1.000
_cell.length_c   1.000
_cell.angle_alpha   90.00
_cell.angle_beta   90.00
_cell.angle_gamma   90.00
#
_symmetry.space_group_name_H-M   'P 1'
#
loop_
_entity.id
_entity.type
_entity.pdbx_description
1 polymer ?
#
loop_
_entity_poly.entity_id
_entity_poly.type
_entity_poly.pdbx_seq_one_letter_code
_entity_poly.pdbx_strand_id
1 'polypeptide(L)' 'MLLAAGRGERMRPLTDHTPKPLLAVRGKPLLQWRMEALLQGGFHHAVINTAWLG' A
#
# COMPACT_ATOMS: atom_id res chain seq x y z
N MET A 1 11.06 5.39 -2.66
CA MET A 1 10.84 4.10 -1.98
C MET A 1 9.61 4.22 -1.08
N LEU A 2 8.67 3.27 -1.12
CA LEU A 2 7.49 3.20 -0.26
C LEU A 2 7.66 2.05 0.75
N LEU A 3 7.50 2.34 2.03
CA LEU A 3 7.55 1.34 3.09
C LEU A 3 6.16 0.71 3.28
N ALA A 4 6.04 -0.58 2.95
CA ALA A 4 4.80 -1.34 2.92
C ALA A 4 4.88 -2.70 3.67
N ALA A 5 6.00 -2.98 4.34
CA ALA A 5 6.27 -4.22 5.07
C ALA A 5 5.53 -4.41 6.43
N GLY A 6 4.79 -3.41 6.92
CA GLY A 6 4.16 -3.50 8.23
C GLY A 6 2.92 -4.39 8.26
N ARG A 7 2.77 -5.22 9.32
CA ARG A 7 1.61 -6.11 9.53
C ARG A 7 0.25 -5.39 9.62
N GLY A 8 0.24 -4.13 10.02
CA GLY A 8 -0.99 -3.34 10.08
C GLY A 8 -1.92 -3.67 11.25
N GLU A 9 -1.37 -4.11 12.39
CA GLU A 9 -2.12 -4.64 13.54
C GLU A 9 -3.27 -3.75 14.07
N ARG A 10 -3.16 -2.42 13.93
CA ARG A 10 -4.22 -1.49 14.33
C ARG A 10 -5.47 -1.52 13.43
N MET A 11 -5.35 -2.10 12.24
CA MET A 11 -6.42 -2.18 11.23
C MET A 11 -7.06 -3.58 11.15
N ARG A 12 -6.74 -4.47 12.10
CA ARG A 12 -7.40 -5.77 12.20
C ARG A 12 -8.92 -5.60 12.41
N PRO A 13 -9.76 -6.51 11.88
CA PRO A 13 -9.40 -7.75 11.18
C PRO A 13 -9.06 -7.57 9.69
N LEU A 14 -9.15 -6.35 9.14
CA LEU A 14 -8.97 -6.10 7.71
C LEU A 14 -7.60 -6.59 7.19
N THR A 15 -6.58 -6.52 8.06
CA THR A 15 -5.19 -6.87 7.70
C THR A 15 -4.80 -8.32 7.96
N ASP A 16 -5.71 -9.16 8.44
CA ASP A 16 -5.39 -10.56 8.76
C ASP A 16 -5.14 -11.39 7.49
N HIS A 17 -5.80 -11.03 6.38
CA HIS A 17 -5.65 -11.70 5.09
C HIS A 17 -5.29 -10.77 3.94
N THR A 18 -5.26 -9.45 4.16
CA THR A 18 -4.96 -8.46 3.14
C THR A 18 -3.94 -7.46 3.67
N PRO A 19 -2.75 -7.32 3.09
CA PRO A 19 -1.78 -6.36 3.60
C PRO A 19 -2.33 -4.94 3.49
N LYS A 20 -2.01 -4.08 4.47
CA LYS A 20 -2.53 -2.71 4.55
C LYS A 20 -2.46 -1.94 3.21
N PRO A 21 -1.36 -1.98 2.43
CA PRO A 21 -1.29 -1.27 1.14
C PRO A 21 -2.36 -1.71 0.12
N LEU A 22 -2.86 -2.94 0.22
CA LEU A 22 -3.85 -3.50 -0.70
C LEU A 22 -5.30 -3.34 -0.21
N LEU A 23 -5.53 -2.79 0.99
CA LEU A 23 -6.88 -2.49 1.45
C LEU A 23 -7.56 -1.47 0.53
N ALA A 24 -8.77 -1.80 0.10
CA ALA A 24 -9.57 -0.94 -0.78
C ALA A 24 -10.21 0.20 0.01
N VAL A 25 -10.01 1.43 -0.47
CA VAL A 25 -10.69 2.64 -0.01
C VAL A 25 -11.35 3.29 -1.22
N ARG A 26 -12.69 3.41 -1.16
CA ARG A 26 -13.51 3.91 -2.29
C ARG A 26 -13.24 3.17 -3.61
N GLY A 27 -13.17 1.83 -3.54
CA GLY A 27 -12.96 0.95 -4.70
C GLY A 27 -11.52 0.88 -5.21
N LYS A 28 -10.56 1.54 -4.55
CA LYS A 28 -9.15 1.59 -4.97
C LYS A 28 -8.19 1.23 -3.83
N PRO A 29 -7.16 0.39 -4.06
CA PRO A 29 -6.16 0.08 -3.03
C PRO A 29 -5.44 1.32 -2.48
N LEU A 30 -5.15 1.32 -1.18
CA LEU A 30 -4.37 2.40 -0.52
C LEU A 30 -3.05 2.71 -1.24
N LEU A 31 -2.36 1.69 -1.75
CA LEU A 31 -1.13 1.84 -2.52
C LEU A 31 -1.35 2.61 -3.82
N GLN A 32 -2.45 2.36 -4.52
CA GLN A 32 -2.71 2.97 -5.82
C GLN A 32 -2.87 4.49 -5.72
N TRP A 33 -3.52 4.99 -4.68
CA TRP A 33 -3.60 6.43 -4.41
C TRP A 33 -2.21 7.09 -4.33
N ARG A 34 -1.25 6.41 -3.69
CA ARG A 34 0.13 6.92 -3.58
C ARG A 34 0.87 6.85 -4.90
N MET A 35 0.68 5.77 -5.65
CA MET A 35 1.30 5.60 -6.97
C MET A 35 0.82 6.68 -7.94
N GLU A 36 -0.47 7.00 -7.95
CA GLU A 36 -1.01 8.06 -8.79
C GLU A 36 -0.48 9.44 -8.41
N ALA A 37 -0.38 9.74 -7.11
CA ALA A 37 0.22 10.99 -6.65
C ALA A 37 1.71 11.09 -7.06
N LEU A 38 2.46 9.99 -7.00
CA LEU A 38 3.85 9.95 -7.45
C LEU A 38 3.98 10.13 -8.97
N LEU A 39 3.12 9.47 -9.76
CA LEU A 39 3.09 9.65 -11.20
C LEU A 39 2.77 11.09 -11.59
N GLN A 40 1.78 11.72 -10.93
CA GLN A 40 1.44 13.13 -11.13
C GLN A 40 2.59 14.07 -10.72
N GLY A 41 3.42 13.66 -9.75
CA GLY A 41 4.63 14.38 -9.33
C GLY A 41 5.84 14.18 -10.24
N GLY A 42 5.72 13.47 -11.36
CA GLY A 42 6.83 13.22 -12.30
C GLY A 42 7.78 12.10 -11.87
N PHE A 43 7.40 11.26 -10.91
CA PHE A 43 8.18 10.09 -10.53
C PHE A 43 7.85 8.90 -11.43
N HIS A 44 8.85 8.37 -12.12
CA HIS A 44 8.68 7.24 -13.04
C HIS A 44 9.14 5.90 -12.44
N HIS A 45 9.90 5.94 -11.34
CA HIS A 45 10.46 4.77 -10.68
C HIS A 45 10.02 4.74 -9.22
N ALA A 46 9.46 3.61 -8.79
CA ALA A 46 9.07 3.36 -7.41
C ALA A 46 9.63 2.01 -6.96
N VAL A 47 10.19 1.99 -5.76
CA VAL A 47 10.59 0.77 -5.05
C VAL A 47 9.64 0.61 -3.88
N ILE A 48 9.03 -0.56 -3.75
CA ILE A 48 8.12 -0.89 -2.64
C ILE A 48 8.83 -1.95 -1.79
N ASN A 49 8.99 -1.68 -0.49
CA ASN A 49 9.41 -2.72 0.43
C ASN A 49 8.18 -3.54 0.85
N THR A 50 8.33 -4.85 0.85
CA THR A 50 7.23 -5.79 1.02
C THR A 50 7.61 -6.77 2.13
N ALA A 51 6.64 -7.31 2.88
CA ALA A 51 6.88 -8.33 3.91
C ALA A 51 5.60 -9.11 4.27
N TRP A 52 4.76 -8.59 5.17
CA TRP A 52 3.55 -9.29 5.61
C TRP A 52 2.62 -9.56 4.43
N LEU A 53 2.41 -10.84 4.11
CA LEU A 53 1.61 -11.33 2.96
C LEU A 53 2.10 -10.90 1.57
N GLY A 54 3.35 -10.44 1.48
CA GLY A 54 3.92 -9.88 0.26
C GLY A 54 4.83 -8.75 0.63
#